data_AF-A0A7H9BKE6-F1
#
_entry.id   AF-A0A7H9BKE6-F1
#
_cell.length_a   1.000
_cell.length_b   1.000
_cell.length_c   1.000
_cell.angle_alpha   90.00
_cell.angle_beta   90.00
_cell.angle_gamma   90.00
#
_symmetry.space_group_name_H-M   'P 1'
#
loop_
_entity.id
_entity.type
_entity.pdbx_description
1 polymer ?
#
loop_
_entity_poly.entity_id
_entity_poly.type
_entity_poly.pdbx_seq_one_letter_code
_entity_poly.pdbx_strand_id
1 'polypeptide(L)'
;MFLKKYFVVFEDVMSDFLEKIKSDKFTKHELENIICNANSKGRIDLLEAAKIALAKYDKSNRPKIIKKMDGYYITDVACDNNGNVLNPKLIEIATALVDCPFVDEIAILKTEVRFYLKGRHMLAGVAGVNLFRVGLLDENKIKDSTIERWKEVGVIVKGQYFDATYVDVHFSSLAQITKAIGSVEFA
;
A
#
# COMPACT_ATOMS: atom_id res chain seq x y z
N MET A 1 -15.79 28.00 5.61
CA MET A 1 -15.38 29.41 5.41
C MET A 1 -14.12 29.68 6.24
N PHE A 2 -12.92 29.30 5.79
CA PHE A 2 -11.71 29.38 6.64
C PHE A 2 -10.39 29.84 5.96
N LEU A 3 -10.38 30.30 4.70
CA LEU A 3 -9.12 30.67 4.01
C LEU A 3 -9.14 32.01 3.26
N LYS A 4 -9.77 33.05 3.84
CA LYS A 4 -9.73 34.42 3.27
C LYS A 4 -8.87 35.42 4.05
N LYS A 5 -8.19 35.02 5.13
CA LYS A 5 -7.66 35.98 6.13
C LYS A 5 -6.15 36.00 6.37
N TYR A 6 -5.37 35.28 5.59
CA TYR A 6 -3.92 35.47 5.59
C TYR A 6 -3.58 35.91 4.18
N PHE A 7 -3.23 37.17 3.95
CA PHE A 7 -2.15 37.55 3.03
C PHE A 7 -2.00 39.08 2.96
N VAL A 8 -1.77 39.71 4.11
CA VAL A 8 -0.84 40.83 4.21
C VAL A 8 0.30 40.26 5.04
N VAL A 9 1.40 39.87 4.39
CA VAL A 9 2.43 39.02 5.01
C VAL A 9 3.75 39.76 4.98
N PHE A 10 4.24 40.12 6.16
CA PHE A 10 5.58 40.64 6.41
C PHE A 10 6.63 39.55 6.09
N GLU A 11 7.86 39.94 5.72
CA GLU A 11 8.91 39.02 5.25
C GLU A 11 9.16 37.84 6.20
N ASP A 12 9.07 38.04 7.52
CA ASP A 12 9.27 36.99 8.53
C ASP A 12 8.21 35.88 8.50
N VAL A 13 6.98 36.20 8.10
CA VAL A 13 5.91 35.20 8.00
C VAL A 13 6.03 34.41 6.68
N MET A 14 6.75 34.93 5.70
CA MET A 14 7.02 34.24 4.43
C MET A 14 8.09 33.16 4.56
N SER A 15 9.12 33.37 5.38
CA SER A 15 10.14 32.35 5.69
C SER A 15 9.51 31.14 6.40
N ASP A 16 8.67 31.37 7.40
CA ASP A 16 7.94 30.32 8.11
C ASP A 16 7.02 29.51 7.18
N PHE A 17 6.44 30.17 6.18
CA PHE A 17 5.54 29.54 5.22
C PHE A 17 6.30 28.68 4.21
N LEU A 18 7.45 29.16 3.72
CA LEU A 18 8.36 28.38 2.88
C LEU A 18 8.93 27.17 3.62
N GLU A 19 9.27 27.33 4.91
CA GLU A 19 9.74 26.23 5.75
C GLU A 19 8.66 25.16 5.92
N LYS A 20 7.39 25.55 6.14
CA LYS A 20 6.26 24.61 6.22
C LYS A 20 6.04 23.84 4.91
N ILE A 21 6.21 24.49 3.76
CA ILE A 21 6.16 23.82 2.44
C ILE A 21 7.29 22.79 2.32
N LYS A 22 8.51 23.17 2.74
CA LYS A 22 9.69 22.28 2.71
C LYS A 22 9.61 21.13 3.72
N SER A 23 8.88 21.29 4.82
CA SER A 23 8.71 20.29 5.88
C SER A 23 7.55 19.30 5.64
N ASP A 24 7.02 19.22 4.43
CA ASP A 24 5.96 18.27 4.02
C ASP A 24 4.67 18.35 4.87
N LYS A 25 4.33 19.54 5.43
CA LYS A 25 3.14 19.75 6.29
C LYS A 25 1.85 20.06 5.53
N PHE A 26 1.90 20.15 4.21
CA PHE A 26 0.76 20.48 3.36
C PHE A 26 0.32 19.26 2.54
N THR A 27 -0.99 19.09 2.42
CA THR A 27 -1.62 18.09 1.54
C THR A 27 -1.48 18.46 0.06
N LYS A 28 -1.72 17.48 -0.82
CA LYS A 28 -1.70 17.69 -2.29
C LYS A 28 -2.61 18.85 -2.72
N HIS A 29 -3.85 18.88 -2.22
CA HIS A 29 -4.82 19.91 -2.56
C HIS A 29 -4.39 21.30 -2.07
N GLU A 30 -3.78 21.38 -0.88
CA GLU A 30 -3.25 22.64 -0.36
C GLU A 30 -2.07 23.15 -1.19
N LEU A 31 -1.18 22.26 -1.65
CA LEU A 31 -0.08 22.62 -2.55
C LEU A 31 -0.57 23.11 -3.92
N GLU A 32 -1.59 22.48 -4.50
CA GLU A 32 -2.22 22.94 -5.76
C GLU A 32 -2.83 24.34 -5.60
N ASN A 33 -3.50 24.60 -4.47
CA ASN A 33 -4.03 25.93 -4.15
C ASN A 33 -2.91 26.97 -3.94
N ILE A 34 -1.80 26.59 -3.29
CA ILE A 34 -0.62 27.46 -3.12
C ILE A 34 -0.01 27.81 -4.49
N ILE A 35 0.11 26.85 -5.41
CA ILE A 35 0.60 27.08 -6.78
C ILE A 35 -0.29 28.09 -7.52
N CYS A 36 -1.62 27.91 -7.47
CA CYS A 36 -2.56 28.82 -8.13
C CYS A 36 -2.45 30.26 -7.58
N ASN A 37 -2.35 30.40 -6.26
CA ASN A 37 -2.21 31.70 -5.60
C ASN A 37 -0.84 32.34 -5.80
N ALA A 38 0.25 31.56 -5.78
CA ALA A 38 1.59 32.05 -6.02
C ALA A 38 1.77 32.53 -7.47
N ASN A 39 1.20 31.79 -8.42
CA ASN A 39 1.23 32.13 -9.84
C ASN A 39 0.45 33.41 -10.14
N SER A 40 -0.73 33.60 -9.54
CA SER A 40 -1.54 34.82 -9.72
C SER A 40 -0.94 36.06 -9.06
N LYS A 41 -0.04 35.89 -8.08
CA LYS A 41 0.62 36.99 -7.34
C LYS A 41 2.10 37.21 -7.69
N GLY A 42 2.63 36.51 -8.69
CA GLY A 42 4.03 36.66 -9.12
C GLY A 42 5.08 36.20 -8.09
N ARG A 43 4.73 35.26 -7.20
CA ARG A 43 5.61 34.75 -6.13
C ARG A 43 6.34 33.47 -6.57
N ILE A 44 7.43 33.67 -7.30
CA ILE A 44 8.22 32.59 -7.92
C ILE A 44 8.83 31.65 -6.87
N ASP A 45 9.26 32.21 -5.73
CA ASP A 45 9.81 31.51 -4.57
C ASP A 45 8.85 30.43 -4.00
N LEU A 46 7.59 30.80 -3.77
CA LEU A 46 6.57 29.88 -3.30
C LEU A 46 6.13 28.89 -4.39
N LEU A 47 6.06 29.36 -5.63
CA LEU A 47 5.67 28.55 -6.77
C LEU A 47 6.64 27.38 -6.97
N GLU A 48 7.94 27.65 -6.91
CA GLU A 48 8.98 26.63 -7.08
C GLU A 48 9.01 25.66 -5.90
N ALA A 49 8.96 26.16 -4.66
CA ALA A 49 8.91 25.32 -3.46
C ALA A 49 7.68 24.39 -3.45
N ALA A 50 6.50 24.92 -3.80
CA ALA A 50 5.27 24.15 -3.86
C ALA A 50 5.28 23.13 -5.02
N LYS A 51 5.86 23.47 -6.18
CA LYS A 51 6.05 22.52 -7.29
C LYS A 51 7.01 21.38 -6.93
N ILE A 52 8.12 21.67 -6.24
CA ILE A 52 9.07 20.64 -5.76
C ILE A 52 8.39 19.73 -4.75
N ALA A 53 7.65 20.31 -3.78
CA ALA A 53 6.88 19.53 -2.81
C ALA A 53 5.78 18.69 -3.48
N LEU A 54 5.06 19.25 -4.46
CA LEU A 54 4.03 18.55 -5.22
C LEU A 54 4.62 17.45 -6.12
N ALA A 55 5.82 17.64 -6.68
CA ALA A 55 6.51 16.61 -7.46
C ALA A 55 6.83 15.35 -6.64
N LYS A 56 6.94 15.47 -5.31
CA LYS A 56 7.02 14.29 -4.41
C LYS A 56 5.73 13.48 -4.41
N TYR A 57 4.57 14.12 -4.65
CA TYR A 57 3.28 13.45 -4.83
C TYR A 57 3.09 12.90 -6.25
N ASP A 58 3.79 13.45 -7.25
CA ASP A 58 3.64 13.15 -8.68
C ASP A 58 4.49 11.96 -9.17
N LYS A 59 5.34 11.40 -8.30
CA LYS A 59 5.71 9.99 -8.47
C LYS A 59 4.45 9.20 -8.20
N SER A 60 3.85 8.65 -9.26
CA SER A 60 2.86 7.58 -9.10
C SER A 60 3.46 6.55 -8.12
N ASN A 61 3.02 6.55 -6.86
CA ASN A 61 3.45 5.58 -5.83
C ASN A 61 2.95 4.16 -6.15
N ARG A 62 2.58 3.91 -7.41
CA ARG A 62 2.28 2.60 -7.92
C ARG A 62 3.60 1.87 -8.12
N PRO A 63 3.82 0.77 -7.41
CA PRO A 63 4.96 -0.09 -7.63
C PRO A 63 5.13 -0.43 -9.11
N LYS A 64 6.36 -0.28 -9.63
CA LYS A 64 6.66 -0.62 -11.03
C LYS A 64 7.09 -2.06 -11.11
N ILE A 65 6.57 -2.82 -12.07
CA ILE A 65 7.04 -4.18 -12.33
C ILE A 65 8.46 -4.08 -12.91
N ILE A 66 9.43 -4.68 -12.23
CA ILE A 66 10.83 -4.74 -12.68
C ILE A 66 11.22 -6.12 -13.19
N LYS A 67 10.49 -7.17 -12.78
CA LYS A 67 10.73 -8.54 -13.24
C LYS A 67 9.41 -9.31 -13.33
N LYS A 68 9.27 -10.06 -14.41
CA LYS A 68 8.19 -11.04 -14.61
C LYS A 68 8.77 -12.44 -14.42
N MET A 69 8.14 -13.23 -13.56
CA MET A 69 8.42 -14.63 -13.34
C MET A 69 7.29 -15.46 -13.95
N ASP A 70 7.42 -16.78 -13.95
CA ASP A 70 6.32 -17.64 -14.36
C ASP A 70 5.18 -17.54 -13.32
N GLY A 71 4.05 -16.97 -13.72
CA GLY A 71 2.86 -16.78 -12.88
C GLY A 71 2.82 -15.57 -11.93
N TYR A 72 3.92 -14.81 -11.73
CA TYR A 72 3.91 -13.62 -10.85
C TYR A 72 4.90 -12.52 -11.24
N TYR A 73 4.74 -11.34 -10.63
CA TYR A 73 5.55 -10.15 -10.87
C TYR A 73 6.32 -9.71 -9.62
N ILE A 74 7.51 -9.13 -9.81
CA ILE A 74 8.28 -8.47 -8.75
C ILE A 74 8.32 -6.98 -9.05
N THR A 75 8.02 -6.18 -8.03
CA THR A 75 8.00 -4.72 -8.14
C THR A 75 9.28 -4.08 -7.60
N ASP A 76 9.59 -2.87 -8.05
CA ASP A 76 10.74 -2.09 -7.62
C ASP A 76 10.81 -1.93 -6.09
N VAL A 77 9.68 -1.69 -5.44
CA VAL A 77 9.61 -1.53 -3.98
C VAL A 77 9.91 -2.81 -3.20
N ALA A 78 9.90 -3.98 -3.86
CA ALA A 78 10.23 -5.27 -3.23
C ALA A 78 11.74 -5.55 -3.18
N CYS A 79 12.57 -4.76 -3.86
CA CYS A 79 13.99 -5.01 -4.01
C CYS A 79 14.87 -3.99 -3.28
N ASP A 80 16.08 -4.41 -2.95
CA ASP A 80 17.18 -3.53 -2.57
C ASP A 80 17.77 -2.80 -3.80
N ASN A 81 18.78 -1.94 -3.55
CA ASN A 81 19.46 -1.20 -4.62
C ASN A 81 20.24 -2.10 -5.60
N ASN A 82 20.47 -3.38 -5.25
CA ASN A 82 21.14 -4.36 -6.09
C ASN A 82 20.15 -5.23 -6.88
N GLY A 83 18.84 -4.99 -6.73
CA GLY A 83 17.79 -5.76 -7.39
C GLY A 83 17.42 -7.07 -6.68
N ASN A 84 17.94 -7.34 -5.47
CA ASN A 84 17.58 -8.51 -4.68
C ASN A 84 16.28 -8.27 -3.93
N VAL A 85 15.40 -9.27 -3.91
CA VAL A 85 14.15 -9.20 -3.14
C VAL A 85 14.46 -9.12 -1.65
N LEU A 86 13.93 -8.10 -0.97
CA LEU A 86 14.20 -7.80 0.45
C LEU A 86 13.83 -8.95 1.38
N ASN A 87 12.75 -9.68 1.05
CA ASN A 87 12.30 -10.84 1.79
C ASN A 87 12.09 -12.03 0.84
N PRO A 88 13.06 -12.95 0.73
CA PRO A 88 12.98 -14.12 -0.16
C PRO A 88 11.77 -15.01 0.10
N LYS A 89 11.22 -15.05 1.32
CA LYS A 89 10.00 -15.83 1.62
C LYS A 89 8.78 -15.34 0.85
N LEU A 90 8.76 -14.09 0.39
CA LEU A 90 7.68 -13.59 -0.48
C LEU A 90 7.69 -14.28 -1.85
N ILE A 91 8.87 -14.73 -2.32
CA ILE A 91 9.00 -15.52 -3.55
C ILE A 91 8.36 -16.89 -3.34
N GLU A 92 8.62 -17.54 -2.20
CA GLU A 92 8.03 -18.84 -1.87
C GLU A 92 6.49 -18.74 -1.81
N ILE A 93 5.96 -17.69 -1.16
CA ILE A 93 4.52 -17.40 -1.09
C ILE A 93 3.94 -17.19 -2.48
N ALA A 94 4.56 -16.31 -3.29
CA ALA A 94 4.08 -16.04 -4.64
C ALA A 94 4.08 -17.30 -5.51
N THR A 95 5.11 -18.14 -5.40
CA THR A 95 5.22 -19.41 -6.13
C THR A 95 4.10 -20.37 -5.73
N ALA A 96 3.82 -20.53 -4.42
CA ALA A 96 2.73 -21.39 -3.96
C ALA A 96 1.33 -20.89 -4.38
N LEU A 97 1.18 -19.57 -4.59
CA LEU A 97 -0.06 -18.96 -5.07
C LEU A 97 -0.31 -19.21 -6.57
N VAL A 98 0.73 -19.40 -7.39
CA VAL A 98 0.57 -19.67 -8.83
C VAL A 98 -0.26 -20.93 -9.08
N ASP A 99 -0.10 -21.94 -8.22
CA ASP A 99 -0.81 -23.23 -8.36
C ASP A 99 -2.22 -23.20 -7.75
N CYS A 100 -2.64 -22.09 -7.14
CA CYS A 100 -3.95 -21.98 -6.51
C CYS A 100 -5.05 -21.65 -7.55
N PRO A 101 -6.14 -22.43 -7.63
CA PRO A 101 -7.23 -22.14 -8.56
C PRO A 101 -7.85 -20.75 -8.32
N PHE A 102 -8.18 -20.06 -9.42
CA PHE A 102 -8.80 -18.73 -9.43
C PHE A 102 -7.95 -17.62 -8.80
N VAL A 103 -6.65 -17.85 -8.63
CA VAL A 103 -5.67 -16.82 -8.27
C VAL A 103 -5.06 -16.23 -9.53
N ASP A 104 -5.02 -14.90 -9.61
CA ASP A 104 -4.42 -14.15 -10.70
C ASP A 104 -3.75 -12.86 -10.20
N GLU A 105 -3.02 -12.20 -11.12
CA GLU A 105 -2.33 -10.92 -10.89
C GLU A 105 -1.45 -10.89 -9.63
N ILE A 106 -0.65 -11.95 -9.42
CA ILE A 106 0.25 -12.06 -8.26
C ILE A 106 1.42 -11.08 -8.42
N ALA A 107 1.61 -10.20 -7.44
CA ALA A 107 2.68 -9.20 -7.40
C ALA A 107 3.36 -9.14 -6.03
N ILE A 108 4.68 -9.28 -6.00
CA ILE A 108 5.50 -9.09 -4.81
C ILE A 108 5.76 -7.60 -4.60
N LEU A 109 5.38 -7.10 -3.42
CA LEU A 109 5.64 -5.75 -2.93
C LEU A 109 6.68 -5.76 -1.80
N LYS A 110 6.90 -4.61 -1.18
CA LYS A 110 7.91 -4.40 -0.12
C LYS A 110 7.78 -5.39 1.05
N THR A 111 6.57 -5.66 1.50
CA THR A 111 6.31 -6.43 2.73
C THR A 111 5.26 -7.53 2.55
N GLU A 112 4.67 -7.65 1.36
CA GLU A 112 3.53 -8.51 1.10
C GLU A 112 3.50 -8.95 -0.36
N VAL A 113 2.71 -9.99 -0.62
CA VAL A 113 2.28 -10.41 -1.96
C VAL A 113 0.83 -9.97 -2.11
N ARG A 114 0.56 -9.20 -3.16
CA ARG A 114 -0.81 -8.88 -3.58
C ARG A 114 -1.21 -9.84 -4.68
N PHE A 115 -2.46 -10.25 -4.67
CA PHE A 115 -3.04 -11.07 -5.71
C PHE A 115 -4.54 -10.85 -5.73
N TYR A 116 -5.18 -11.37 -6.77
CA TYR A 116 -6.63 -11.45 -6.84
C TYR A 116 -7.06 -12.90 -6.71
N LEU A 117 -8.17 -13.11 -6.00
CA LEU A 117 -8.84 -14.40 -5.86
C LEU A 117 -10.27 -14.20 -6.30
N LYS A 118 -10.71 -14.90 -7.36
CA LYS A 118 -12.07 -14.76 -7.93
C LYS A 118 -12.44 -13.28 -8.18
N GLY A 119 -11.48 -12.49 -8.70
CA GLY A 119 -11.67 -11.06 -9.00
C GLY A 119 -11.66 -10.12 -7.79
N ARG A 120 -11.29 -10.58 -6.59
CA ARG A 120 -11.18 -9.71 -5.40
C ARG A 120 -9.76 -9.66 -4.86
N HIS A 121 -9.35 -8.49 -4.41
CA HIS A 121 -8.03 -8.27 -3.82
C HIS A 121 -7.83 -9.05 -2.53
N MET A 122 -6.68 -9.72 -2.47
CA MET A 122 -6.20 -10.45 -1.31
C MET A 122 -4.74 -10.08 -1.05
N LEU A 123 -4.29 -10.35 0.17
CA LEU A 123 -2.93 -10.12 0.65
C LEU A 123 -2.37 -11.42 1.22
N ALA A 124 -1.10 -11.69 0.96
CA ALA A 124 -0.34 -12.72 1.64
C ALA A 124 1.02 -12.17 2.09
N GLY A 125 1.66 -12.80 3.07
CA GLY A 125 2.97 -12.34 3.51
C GLY A 125 3.53 -13.12 4.68
N VAL A 126 4.57 -12.57 5.28
CA VAL A 126 5.22 -13.09 6.48
C VAL A 126 4.74 -12.28 7.67
N ALA A 127 4.12 -12.94 8.65
CA ALA A 127 3.62 -12.34 9.88
C ALA A 127 4.62 -12.42 11.06
N GLY A 128 5.67 -13.23 10.92
CA GLY A 128 6.69 -13.42 11.95
C GLY A 128 7.74 -14.45 11.53
N VAL A 129 8.65 -14.81 12.45
CA VAL A 129 9.63 -15.85 12.19
C VAL A 129 8.91 -17.17 11.96
N ASN A 130 8.92 -17.65 10.70
CA ASN A 130 8.24 -18.87 10.26
C ASN A 130 6.72 -18.84 10.41
N LEU A 131 6.13 -17.65 10.30
CA LEU A 131 4.68 -17.48 10.29
C LEU A 131 4.27 -16.79 8.99
N PHE A 132 3.37 -17.43 8.25
CA PHE A 132 2.78 -16.92 7.02
C PHE A 132 1.39 -16.38 7.31
N ARG A 133 0.91 -15.46 6.47
CA ARG A 133 -0.45 -14.94 6.54
C ARG A 133 -1.09 -14.88 5.16
N VAL A 134 -2.41 -15.05 5.15
CA VAL A 134 -3.32 -14.71 4.04
C VAL A 134 -4.47 -13.93 4.62
N GLY A 135 -4.94 -12.90 3.92
CA GLY A 135 -6.10 -12.15 4.34
C GLY A 135 -6.57 -11.14 3.32
N LEU A 136 -7.45 -10.25 3.74
CA LEU A 136 -7.98 -9.18 2.92
C LEU A 136 -8.27 -7.93 3.75
N LEU A 137 -8.35 -6.81 3.03
CA LEU A 137 -8.92 -5.58 3.54
C LEU A 137 -10.44 -5.62 3.33
N ASP A 138 -11.16 -5.29 4.39
CA ASP A 138 -12.60 -5.35 4.61
C ASP A 138 -13.14 -6.77 4.85
N GLU A 139 -13.28 -7.15 6.13
CA GLU A 139 -13.76 -8.48 6.53
C GLU A 139 -15.19 -8.76 6.06
N ASN A 140 -16.00 -7.73 5.83
CA ASN A 140 -17.40 -7.89 5.37
C ASN A 140 -17.49 -8.45 3.94
N LYS A 141 -16.37 -8.52 3.23
CA LYS A 141 -16.31 -9.09 1.88
C LYS A 141 -16.22 -10.61 1.87
N ILE A 142 -16.01 -11.25 3.01
CA ILE A 142 -16.01 -12.71 3.12
C ILE A 142 -17.14 -13.20 4.03
N LYS A 143 -17.64 -14.40 3.75
CA LYS A 143 -18.64 -15.05 4.59
C LYS A 143 -18.04 -15.55 5.90
N ASP A 144 -18.85 -15.64 6.95
CA ASP A 144 -18.48 -16.27 8.22
C ASP A 144 -17.97 -17.70 8.05
N SER A 145 -18.48 -18.45 7.06
CA SER A 145 -17.98 -19.79 6.71
C SER A 145 -16.49 -19.81 6.34
N THR A 146 -15.97 -18.73 5.75
CA THR A 146 -14.54 -18.57 5.48
C THR A 146 -13.77 -18.47 6.80
N ILE A 147 -14.25 -17.65 7.74
CA ILE A 147 -13.61 -17.45 9.05
C ILE A 147 -13.57 -18.76 9.84
N GLU A 148 -14.67 -19.50 9.88
CA GLU A 148 -14.71 -20.79 10.57
C GLU A 148 -13.72 -21.80 9.97
N ARG A 149 -13.63 -21.89 8.64
CA ARG A 149 -12.65 -22.76 7.99
C ARG A 149 -11.22 -22.30 8.21
N TRP A 150 -10.96 -20.99 8.25
CA TRP A 150 -9.64 -20.45 8.52
C TRP A 150 -9.16 -20.76 9.95
N LYS A 151 -10.06 -20.89 10.94
CA LYS A 151 -9.69 -21.37 12.29
C LYS A 151 -9.14 -22.80 12.29
N GLU A 152 -9.51 -23.62 11.29
CA GLU A 152 -8.94 -24.96 11.11
C GLU A 152 -7.58 -24.95 10.38
N VAL A 153 -7.17 -23.80 9.86
CA VAL A 153 -5.89 -23.62 9.18
C VAL A 153 -4.87 -23.00 10.14
N GLY A 154 -5.30 -22.02 10.92
CA GLY A 154 -4.42 -21.30 11.82
C GLY A 154 -5.14 -20.29 12.71
N VAL A 155 -4.40 -19.30 13.18
CA VAL A 155 -4.88 -18.29 14.12
C VAL A 155 -5.47 -17.13 13.35
N ILE A 156 -6.73 -16.78 13.64
CA ILE A 156 -7.37 -15.60 13.06
C ILE A 156 -6.86 -14.34 13.75
N VAL A 157 -6.46 -13.36 12.95
CA VAL A 157 -6.07 -12.03 13.40
C VAL A 157 -6.94 -11.02 12.69
N LYS A 158 -7.66 -10.21 13.48
CA LYS A 158 -8.47 -9.11 13.01
C LYS A 158 -7.91 -7.80 13.52
N GLY A 159 -8.14 -6.73 12.76
CA GLY A 159 -7.78 -5.40 13.22
C GLY A 159 -8.29 -4.33 12.27
N GLN A 160 -7.74 -3.14 12.42
CA GLN A 160 -8.10 -1.99 11.62
C GLN A 160 -6.84 -1.38 10.99
N TYR A 161 -6.90 -1.11 9.69
CA TYR A 161 -5.87 -0.43 8.93
C TYR A 161 -6.49 0.83 8.31
N PHE A 162 -6.16 1.99 8.89
CA PHE A 162 -6.88 3.25 8.65
C PHE A 162 -8.39 3.08 8.88
N ASP A 163 -9.21 3.22 7.84
CA ASP A 163 -10.68 3.12 7.93
C ASP A 163 -11.19 1.74 7.50
N ALA A 164 -10.30 0.83 7.07
CA ALA A 164 -10.68 -0.53 6.67
C ALA A 164 -10.44 -1.50 7.83
N THR A 165 -11.41 -2.36 8.12
CA THR A 165 -11.15 -3.57 8.91
C THR A 165 -10.32 -4.54 8.09
N TYR A 166 -9.49 -5.37 8.71
CA TYR A 166 -8.81 -6.45 8.01
C TYR A 166 -8.97 -7.75 8.79
N VAL A 167 -8.87 -8.85 8.05
CA VAL A 167 -8.87 -10.19 8.63
C VAL A 167 -7.86 -11.06 7.92
N ASP A 168 -6.98 -11.63 8.71
CA ASP A 168 -5.90 -12.51 8.30
C ASP A 168 -6.02 -13.86 9.03
N VAL A 169 -5.55 -14.91 8.38
CA VAL A 169 -5.25 -16.20 9.02
C VAL A 169 -3.74 -16.41 9.02
N HIS A 170 -3.18 -16.65 10.20
CA HIS A 170 -1.76 -16.88 10.40
C HIS A 170 -1.47 -18.37 10.59
N PHE A 171 -0.52 -18.92 9.85
CA PHE A 171 -0.19 -20.34 9.84
C PHE A 171 1.31 -20.59 9.67
N SER A 172 1.82 -21.70 10.21
CA SER A 172 3.26 -21.95 10.35
C SER A 172 3.90 -22.72 9.19
N SER A 173 3.08 -23.31 8.31
CA SER A 173 3.56 -24.06 7.15
C SER A 173 3.01 -23.47 5.85
N LEU A 174 3.90 -23.19 4.89
CA LEU A 174 3.51 -22.67 3.58
C LEU A 174 2.54 -23.61 2.85
N ALA A 175 2.61 -24.92 3.09
CA ALA A 175 1.67 -25.89 2.51
C ALA A 175 0.20 -25.62 2.90
N GLN A 176 -0.05 -24.86 3.97
CA GLN A 176 -1.40 -24.50 4.40
C GLN A 176 -2.00 -23.34 3.59
N ILE A 177 -1.21 -22.64 2.76
CA ILE A 177 -1.69 -21.51 1.96
C ILE A 177 -2.81 -21.93 1.00
N THR A 178 -2.69 -23.08 0.35
CA THR A 178 -3.72 -23.59 -0.57
C THR A 178 -5.02 -23.91 0.16
N LYS A 179 -4.94 -24.41 1.40
CA LYS A 179 -6.12 -24.64 2.26
C LYS A 179 -6.77 -23.31 2.68
N ALA A 180 -5.97 -22.31 3.04
CA ALA A 180 -6.45 -20.97 3.37
C ALA A 180 -7.17 -20.32 2.17
N ILE A 181 -6.57 -20.37 0.99
CA ILE A 181 -7.14 -19.80 -0.25
C ILE A 181 -8.38 -20.56 -0.71
N GLY A 182 -8.32 -21.89 -0.73
CA GLY A 182 -9.42 -22.74 -1.20
C GLY A 182 -10.68 -22.67 -0.34
N SER A 183 -10.57 -22.23 0.91
CA SER A 183 -11.72 -22.08 1.82
C SER A 183 -12.45 -20.74 1.69
N VAL A 184 -11.92 -19.79 0.90
CA VAL A 184 -12.50 -18.44 0.77
C VAL A 184 -13.80 -18.44 -0.03
N GLU A 185 -14.85 -18.02 0.67
CA GLU A 185 -16.15 -17.66 0.12
C GLU A 185 -16.40 -16.16 0.34
N PHE A 186 -16.57 -15.44 -0.77
CA PHE A 186 -16.92 -14.03 -0.73
C PHE A 186 -18.42 -13.85 -0.48
N ALA A 187 -18.77 -12.75 0.20
CA ALA A 187 -20.14 -12.29 0.40
C ALA A 187 -20.71 -11.63 -0.86
#